data_AF-A0A662M664-F1
#
_entry.id   AF-A0A662M664-F1
#
_cell.length_a   1.000
_cell.length_b   1.000
_cell.length_c   1.000
_cell.angle_alpha   90.00
_cell.angle_beta   90.00
_cell.angle_gamma   90.00
#
_symmetry.space_group_name_H-M   'P 1'
#
loop_
_entity.id
_entity.type
_entity.pdbx_description
1 polymer ?
#
loop_
_entity_poly.entity_id
_entity_poly.type
_entity_poly.pdbx_seq_one_letter_code
_entity_poly.pdbx_strand_id
1 'polypeptide(L)'
;MRHIRRNDSLHHGRHRAMPTFLPDPGTYSEEQNVEISCITPDVVIRYTMDGSDPTELSLGYAAPVSVSETTILRARAYQAEWGKESNISTAQYVIEPDKGDMNWDNKTDLERSGTF
;
A
#
# COMPACT_ATOMS: atom_id res chain seq x y z
N MET A 1 8.66 -14.40 -42.84
CA MET A 1 8.07 -15.40 -41.91
C MET A 1 8.33 -14.98 -40.47
N ARG A 2 7.34 -15.26 -39.61
CA ARG A 2 7.27 -15.18 -38.14
C ARG A 2 8.58 -15.50 -37.39
N HIS A 3 8.87 -15.09 -36.16
CA HIS A 3 8.24 -14.26 -35.12
C HIS A 3 9.33 -14.08 -34.02
N ILE A 4 9.40 -12.88 -33.45
CA ILE A 4 9.52 -12.55 -32.01
C ILE A 4 10.53 -13.37 -31.17
N ARG A 5 11.52 -12.67 -30.59
CA ARG A 5 12.38 -13.16 -29.50
C ARG A 5 11.50 -13.71 -28.38
N ARG A 6 11.60 -15.00 -28.06
CA ARG A 6 10.96 -15.57 -26.86
C ARG A 6 11.70 -15.00 -25.64
N ASN A 7 11.19 -13.90 -25.10
CA ASN A 7 11.72 -13.33 -23.87
C ASN A 7 11.03 -14.03 -22.70
N ASP A 8 11.87 -14.66 -21.88
CA ASP A 8 11.63 -15.22 -20.55
C ASP A 8 11.12 -16.67 -20.44
N SER A 9 12.08 -17.60 -20.40
CA SER A 9 11.93 -18.98 -19.99
C SER A 9 12.04 -19.08 -18.46
N LEU A 10 10.93 -19.03 -17.72
CA LEU A 10 10.93 -19.34 -16.29
C LEU A 10 10.63 -20.83 -16.06
N HIS A 11 11.68 -21.65 -16.05
CA HIS A 11 11.71 -22.84 -15.20
C HIS A 11 12.63 -22.54 -14.02
N HIS A 12 12.33 -23.16 -12.86
CA HIS A 12 13.04 -23.16 -11.58
C HIS A 12 12.50 -22.20 -10.50
N GLY A 13 11.54 -22.72 -9.72
CA GLY A 13 11.08 -22.15 -8.45
C GLY A 13 9.57 -22.05 -8.40
N ARG A 14 8.89 -22.95 -7.66
CA ARG A 14 7.48 -22.76 -7.28
C ARG A 14 7.38 -21.62 -6.24
N HIS A 15 7.78 -20.41 -6.61
CA HIS A 15 7.60 -19.23 -5.77
C HIS A 15 6.19 -18.71 -6.06
N ARG A 16 5.37 -18.63 -5.01
CA ARG A 16 4.01 -18.11 -5.12
C ARG A 16 4.07 -16.62 -5.41
N ALA A 17 3.15 -16.15 -6.25
CA ALA A 17 3.09 -14.73 -6.55
C ALA A 17 2.88 -13.96 -5.25
N MET A 18 3.66 -12.90 -5.10
CA MET A 18 3.54 -12.00 -3.97
C MET A 18 2.24 -11.21 -4.07
N PRO A 19 1.58 -10.87 -2.94
CA PRO A 19 0.45 -9.97 -2.97
C PRO A 19 0.81 -8.62 -3.61
N THR A 20 -0.12 -8.04 -4.35
CA THR A 20 -0.03 -6.72 -4.98
C THR A 20 -1.01 -5.77 -4.33
N PHE A 21 -0.66 -4.48 -4.27
CA PHE A 21 -1.44 -3.43 -3.64
C PHE A 21 -1.94 -2.43 -4.68
N LEU A 22 -3.18 -1.96 -4.53
CA LEU A 22 -3.75 -0.89 -5.34
C LEU A 22 -4.56 0.05 -4.43
N PRO A 23 -4.29 1.36 -4.42
CA PRO A 23 -3.30 2.06 -5.22
C PRO A 23 -1.86 1.71 -4.82
N ASP A 24 -0.90 2.01 -5.71
CA ASP A 24 0.52 1.77 -5.45
C ASP A 24 0.99 2.52 -4.18
N PRO A 25 2.00 2.04 -3.46
CA PRO A 25 2.54 2.76 -2.30
C PRO A 25 3.03 4.16 -2.68
N GLY A 26 2.77 5.14 -1.80
CA GLY A 26 3.10 6.53 -2.07
C GLY A 26 2.57 7.50 -1.01
N THR A 27 2.67 8.79 -1.34
CA THR A 27 2.13 9.88 -0.53
C THR A 27 0.77 10.31 -1.06
N TYR A 28 -0.19 10.47 -0.16
CA TYR A 28 -1.57 10.85 -0.45
C TYR A 28 -2.02 11.96 0.50
N SER A 29 -2.85 12.88 0.00
CA SER A 29 -3.46 13.95 0.81
C SER A 29 -4.76 13.53 1.50
N GLU A 30 -5.32 12.39 1.12
CA GLU A 30 -6.57 11.84 1.66
C GLU A 30 -6.41 10.34 1.99
N GLU A 31 -7.35 9.82 2.77
CA GLU A 31 -7.39 8.39 3.12
C GLU A 31 -7.41 7.49 1.87
N GLN A 32 -6.72 6.36 1.94
CA GLN A 32 -6.63 5.39 0.84
C GLN A 32 -7.34 4.10 1.20
N ASN A 33 -8.13 3.56 0.26
CA ASN A 33 -8.70 2.23 0.35
C ASN A 33 -7.85 1.27 -0.47
N VAL A 34 -6.95 0.54 0.20
CA VAL A 34 -5.97 -0.32 -0.43
C VAL A 34 -6.54 -1.71 -0.68
N GLU A 35 -6.69 -2.05 -1.96
CA GLU A 35 -7.00 -3.40 -2.42
C GLU A 35 -5.73 -4.26 -2.43
N ILE A 36 -5.83 -5.47 -1.87
CA ILE A 36 -4.77 -6.47 -1.89
C ILE A 36 -5.22 -7.63 -2.78
N SER A 37 -4.40 -7.97 -3.77
CA SER A 37 -4.70 -9.05 -4.73
C SER A 37 -3.54 -10.03 -4.84
N CYS A 38 -3.82 -11.26 -5.25
CA CYS A 38 -2.80 -12.25 -5.56
C CYS A 38 -3.26 -13.09 -6.76
N ILE A 39 -2.41 -13.24 -7.77
CA ILE A 39 -2.71 -14.06 -8.94
C ILE A 39 -2.63 -15.57 -8.64
N THR A 40 -2.04 -15.95 -7.50
CA THR A 40 -2.00 -17.34 -7.08
C THR A 40 -3.41 -17.75 -6.60
N PRO A 41 -4.06 -18.76 -7.21
CA PRO A 41 -5.37 -19.22 -6.77
C PRO A 41 -5.31 -19.94 -5.42
N ASP A 42 -6.46 -20.01 -4.76
CA ASP A 42 -6.69 -20.76 -3.51
C ASP A 42 -5.74 -20.37 -2.37
N VAL A 43 -5.58 -19.06 -2.18
CA VAL A 43 -4.75 -18.48 -1.12
C VAL A 43 -5.55 -17.63 -0.16
N VAL A 44 -5.14 -17.66 1.11
CA VAL A 44 -5.58 -16.71 2.13
C VAL A 44 -4.51 -15.63 2.22
N ILE A 45 -4.88 -14.40 1.90
CA ILE A 45 -3.99 -13.25 2.09
C ILE A 45 -4.11 -12.79 3.54
N ARG A 46 -2.98 -12.67 4.23
CA ARG A 46 -2.86 -12.12 5.58
C ARG A 46 -2.07 -10.82 5.51
N TYR A 47 -2.43 -9.84 6.33
CA TYR A 47 -1.78 -8.54 6.33
C TYR A 47 -1.63 -7.92 7.72
N THR A 48 -0.74 -6.94 7.80
CA THR A 48 -0.42 -6.13 8.97
C THR A 48 -0.25 -4.68 8.53
N MET A 49 -0.63 -3.73 9.38
CA MET A 49 -0.57 -2.29 9.10
C MET A 49 0.51 -1.58 9.95
N ASP A 50 1.05 -2.28 10.95
CA ASP A 50 2.08 -1.78 11.87
C ASP A 50 3.51 -2.02 11.34
N GLY A 51 3.66 -2.55 10.13
CA GLY A 51 4.95 -2.93 9.55
C GLY A 51 5.54 -4.25 10.06
N SER A 52 4.85 -4.99 10.93
CA SER A 52 5.28 -6.33 11.36
C SER A 52 5.10 -7.37 10.24
N ASP A 53 5.80 -8.51 10.32
CA ASP A 53 5.63 -9.60 9.36
C ASP A 53 4.24 -10.25 9.55
N PRO A 54 3.39 -10.37 8.51
CA PRO A 54 2.14 -11.10 8.62
C PRO A 54 2.39 -12.59 8.89
N THR A 55 1.66 -13.12 9.87
CA THR A 55 1.64 -14.54 10.27
C THR A 55 0.30 -15.16 9.91
N GLU A 56 0.15 -16.48 10.10
CA GLU A 56 -1.14 -17.16 9.95
C GLU A 56 -2.22 -16.65 10.91
N LEU A 57 -1.84 -15.99 12.00
CA LEU A 57 -2.75 -15.38 12.98
C LEU A 57 -3.08 -13.91 12.68
N SER A 58 -2.37 -13.29 11.73
CA SER A 58 -2.64 -11.89 11.33
C SER A 58 -4.01 -11.75 10.67
N LEU A 59 -4.44 -10.51 10.45
CA LEU A 59 -5.75 -10.24 9.85
C LEU A 59 -5.85 -10.84 8.44
N GLY A 60 -6.94 -11.55 8.17
CA GLY A 60 -7.27 -12.06 6.84
C GLY A 60 -7.83 -10.95 5.97
N TYR A 61 -7.36 -10.83 4.74
CA TYR A 61 -7.89 -9.88 3.78
C TYR A 61 -9.26 -10.36 3.29
N ALA A 62 -10.29 -9.54 3.52
CA ALA A 62 -11.68 -9.79 3.10
C ALA A 62 -12.34 -8.59 2.42
N ALA A 63 -11.82 -7.39 2.65
CA ALA A 63 -12.28 -6.13 2.07
C ALA A 63 -11.07 -5.18 1.93
N PRO A 64 -11.16 -4.12 1.11
CA PRO A 64 -10.11 -3.11 1.01
C PRO A 64 -9.70 -2.55 2.38
N VAL A 65 -8.41 -2.28 2.54
CA VAL A 65 -7.83 -1.80 3.80
C VAL A 65 -7.83 -0.28 3.80
N SER A 66 -8.60 0.34 4.70
CA SER A 66 -8.62 1.79 4.87
C SER A 66 -7.37 2.28 5.61
N VAL A 67 -6.62 3.18 4.98
CA VAL A 67 -5.38 3.78 5.47
C VAL A 67 -5.59 5.29 5.60
N SER A 68 -5.75 5.77 6.83
CA SER A 68 -6.01 7.18 7.15
C SER A 68 -4.80 7.92 7.74
N GLU A 69 -3.71 7.21 8.02
CA GLU A 69 -2.47 7.74 8.56
C GLU A 69 -1.26 7.01 7.97
N THR A 70 -0.04 7.53 8.19
CA THR A 70 1.18 6.91 7.69
C THR A 70 1.33 5.47 8.18
N THR A 71 1.26 4.53 7.24
CA THR A 71 1.08 3.10 7.51
C THR A 71 2.07 2.29 6.68
N ILE A 72 2.69 1.29 7.31
CA ILE A 72 3.48 0.27 6.60
C ILE A 72 2.61 -0.98 6.48
N LEU A 73 1.98 -1.13 5.32
CA LEU A 73 1.15 -2.27 5.00
C LEU A 73 2.03 -3.42 4.50
N ARG A 74 1.95 -4.57 5.15
CA ARG A 74 2.65 -5.79 4.71
C ARG A 74 1.66 -6.91 4.50
N ALA A 75 1.85 -7.69 3.44
CA ALA A 75 0.92 -8.76 3.07
C ALA A 75 1.65 -10.03 2.64
N ARG A 76 1.03 -11.17 2.93
CA ARG A 76 1.53 -12.51 2.58
C ARG A 76 0.40 -13.44 2.22
N ALA A 77 0.59 -14.23 1.17
CA ALA A 77 -0.37 -15.23 0.73
C ALA A 77 -0.02 -16.62 1.31
N TYR A 78 -1.01 -17.28 1.92
CA TYR A 78 -0.91 -18.61 2.51
C TYR A 78 -1.74 -19.62 1.71
N GLN A 79 -1.13 -20.72 1.25
CA GLN A 79 -1.87 -21.86 0.71
C GLN A 79 -2.31 -22.80 1.82
N ALA A 80 -3.61 -23.07 1.91
CA ALA A 80 -4.12 -24.10 2.81
C ALA A 80 -3.64 -25.51 2.40
N GLU A 81 -3.64 -25.83 1.10
CA GLU A 81 -3.42 -27.22 0.65
C GLU A 81 -2.00 -27.73 0.81
N TRP A 82 -0.99 -26.88 0.68
CA TRP A 82 0.42 -27.30 0.67
C TRP A 82 1.26 -26.70 1.80
N GLY A 83 0.66 -25.93 2.72
CA GLY A 83 1.38 -25.27 3.81
C GLY A 83 2.48 -24.33 3.30
N LYS A 84 2.26 -23.72 2.12
CA LYS A 84 3.24 -22.86 1.45
C LYS A 84 2.79 -21.42 1.47
N GLU A 85 3.75 -20.56 1.77
CA GLU A 85 3.60 -19.12 1.90
C GLU A 85 4.38 -18.40 0.79
N SER A 86 3.89 -17.22 0.37
CA SER A 86 4.64 -16.34 -0.51
C SER A 86 5.76 -15.61 0.26
N ASN A 87 6.60 -14.87 -0.45
CA ASN A 87 7.36 -13.79 0.19
C ASN A 87 6.40 -12.69 0.71
N ILE A 88 6.89 -11.86 1.62
CA ILE A 88 6.13 -10.72 2.14
C ILE A 88 6.26 -9.55 1.16
N SER A 89 5.11 -8.99 0.77
CA SER A 89 5.04 -7.68 0.09
C SER A 89 4.97 -6.57 1.12
N THR A 90 5.67 -5.47 0.88
CA THR A 90 5.68 -4.29 1.75
C THR A 90 5.28 -3.06 0.92
N ALA A 91 4.33 -2.30 1.43
CA ALA A 91 3.86 -1.03 0.87
C ALA A 91 3.85 0.03 1.96
N GLN A 92 4.41 1.20 1.67
CA GLN A 92 4.37 2.35 2.55
C GLN A 92 3.38 3.37 2.00
N TYR A 93 2.42 3.75 2.82
CA TYR A 93 1.46 4.80 2.53
C TYR A 93 1.71 5.94 3.50
N VAL A 94 1.92 7.14 2.98
CA VAL A 94 2.11 8.36 3.78
C VAL A 94 0.88 9.22 3.57
N ILE A 95 0.13 9.51 4.64
CA ILE A 95 -1.02 10.39 4.58
C ILE A 95 -0.60 11.76 5.11
N GLU A 96 -0.39 12.69 4.18
CA GLU A 96 0.01 14.06 4.43
C GLU A 96 -1.08 14.98 3.91
N PRO A 97 -2.04 15.41 4.75
CA PRO A 97 -3.08 16.32 4.29
C PRO A 97 -2.41 17.54 3.67
N ASP A 98 -2.91 17.94 2.50
CA ASP A 98 -2.39 19.12 1.83
C ASP A 98 -2.38 20.25 2.84
N LYS A 99 -1.18 20.81 3.03
CA LYS A 99 -0.96 21.95 3.92
C LYS A 99 -1.56 23.17 3.22
N GLY A 100 -2.87 23.16 3.04
CA GLY A 100 -3.65 24.24 2.44
C GLY A 100 -3.30 25.49 3.21
N ASP A 101 -2.53 26.35 2.56
CA ASP A 101 -2.23 27.72 2.92
C ASP A 101 -2.20 27.97 4.43
N MET A 102 -1.16 27.50 5.14
CA MET A 102 -0.73 28.21 6.34
C MET A 102 -0.21 29.59 5.92
N ASN A 103 -1.13 30.46 5.50
CA ASN A 103 -0.89 31.84 5.17
C ASN A 103 -0.65 32.60 6.47
N TRP A 104 0.57 32.51 6.99
CA TRP A 104 1.07 33.37 8.07
C TRP A 104 1.29 34.82 7.60
N ASP A 105 1.05 35.11 6.31
CA ASP A 105 1.11 36.43 5.69
C ASP A 105 -0.25 37.17 5.69
N ASN A 106 -1.26 36.71 6.43
CA ASN A 106 -2.33 37.60 6.86
C ASN A 106 -1.83 38.54 8.00
N LYS A 107 -0.79 39.30 7.69
CA LYS A 107 -0.55 40.62 8.29
C LYS A 107 -1.75 41.47 7.89
N THR A 108 -2.82 41.42 8.67
CA THR A 108 -3.83 42.48 8.65
C THR A 108 -3.10 43.79 8.83
N ASP A 109 -3.10 44.61 7.80
CA ASP A 109 -2.69 46.00 7.83
C ASP A 109 -3.36 46.70 9.03
N LEU A 110 -2.64 46.81 10.15
CA LEU A 110 -2.93 47.80 11.19
C LEU A 110 -2.07 49.06 10.97
N GLU A 111 -1.98 49.49 9.71
CA GLU A 111 -1.48 50.81 9.35
C GLU A 111 -2.57 51.57 8.60
N ARG A 112 -3.68 51.89 9.27
CA ARG A 112 -4.61 52.95 8.82
C ARG A 112 -5.65 53.38 9.87
N SER A 113 -5.23 53.64 11.10
CA SER A 113 -5.88 54.67 11.92
C SER A 113 -5.04 54.98 13.16
N GLY A 114 -4.29 56.08 13.10
CA GLY A 114 -3.52 56.56 14.25
C GLY A 114 -2.84 57.90 14.01
N THR A 115 -3.38 58.72 13.11
CA THR A 115 -3.11 60.16 13.07
C THR A 115 -4.41 60.83 13.42
N PHE A 116 -4.56 61.24 14.68
CA PHE A 116 -4.98 62.57 15.13
C PHE A 116 -4.92 62.59 16.67
#